data_AF-A0A5V0JK55-F1
#
_entry.id   AF-A0A5V0JK55-F1
#
_cell.length_a   1.000
_cell.length_b   1.000
_cell.length_c   1.000
_cell.angle_alpha   90.00
_cell.angle_beta   90.00
_cell.angle_gamma   90.00
#
_symmetry.space_group_name_H-M   'P 1'
#
loop_
_entity.id
_entity.type
_entity.pdbx_description
1 polymer ?
#
loop_
_entity_poly.entity_id
_entity_poly.type
_entity_poly.pdbx_seq_one_letter_code
_entity_poly.pdbx_strand_id
1 'polypeptide(L)'
;MTTHHTTTQKAQHVRDWRASGLTRLQYCRLHGLSSHAFHKWLRLPDDGVSVTDNPVLLPVCILPSPEPAPPDSLITLHLPGGYRIDCLPAQLPDVLRAVKHAEA
;
A
#
# COMPACT_ATOMS: atom_id res chain seq x y z
N MET A 1 -19.23 0.17 -32.10
CA MET A 1 -18.93 1.55 -32.53
C MET A 1 -17.68 2.01 -31.79
N THR A 2 -16.53 2.08 -32.46
CA THR A 2 -15.28 2.56 -31.88
C THR A 2 -15.29 4.08 -31.83
N THR A 3 -15.70 4.64 -30.70
CA THR A 3 -15.57 6.07 -30.41
C THR A 3 -14.08 6.40 -30.32
N HIS A 4 -13.55 7.03 -31.38
CA HIS A 4 -12.17 7.50 -31.40
C HIS A 4 -12.03 8.71 -30.47
N HIS A 5 -11.37 8.49 -29.32
CA HIS A 5 -11.00 9.57 -28.41
C HIS A 5 -9.60 10.07 -28.77
N THR A 6 -9.45 11.39 -28.85
CA THR A 6 -8.12 12.03 -29.02
C THR A 6 -7.29 11.87 -27.74
N THR A 7 -5.96 12.00 -27.82
CA THR A 7 -5.13 11.79 -26.62
C THR A 7 -5.43 12.80 -25.51
N THR A 8 -5.74 14.04 -25.87
CA THR A 8 -6.19 15.07 -24.93
C THR A 8 -7.49 14.70 -24.21
N GLN A 9 -8.48 14.13 -24.91
CA GLN A 9 -9.73 13.68 -24.30
C GLN A 9 -9.50 12.51 -23.34
N LYS A 10 -8.60 11.57 -23.69
CA LYS A 10 -8.25 10.45 -22.81
C LYS A 10 -7.59 10.96 -21.52
N ALA A 11 -6.65 11.90 -21.64
CA ALA A 11 -5.98 12.50 -20.49
C ALA A 11 -6.95 13.27 -19.59
N GLN A 12 -7.91 14.01 -20.18
CA GLN A 12 -8.95 14.70 -19.43
C GLN A 12 -9.83 13.71 -18.65
N HIS A 13 -10.29 12.63 -19.27
CA HIS A 13 -11.07 11.60 -18.58
C HIS A 13 -10.30 10.94 -17.43
N VAL A 14 -8.99 10.72 -17.57
CA VAL A 14 -8.16 10.18 -16.48
C VAL A 14 -8.04 11.17 -15.33
N ARG A 15 -7.87 12.48 -15.62
CA ARG A 15 -7.84 13.54 -14.60
C ARG A 15 -9.17 13.66 -13.87
N ASP A 16 -10.28 13.73 -14.60
CA ASP A 16 -11.62 13.83 -14.04
C ASP A 16 -11.97 12.59 -13.20
N TRP A 17 -11.57 11.40 -13.66
CA TRP A 17 -11.74 10.16 -12.91
C TRP A 17 -10.98 10.19 -11.58
N ARG A 18 -9.69 10.58 -11.60
CA ARG A 18 -8.87 10.67 -10.37
C ARG A 18 -9.44 11.68 -9.37
N ALA A 19 -9.98 12.80 -9.85
CA ALA A 19 -10.62 13.81 -9.01
C ALA A 19 -11.99 13.36 -8.47
N SER A 20 -12.73 12.53 -9.21
CA SER A 20 -14.08 12.10 -8.85
C SER A 20 -14.16 11.14 -7.65
N GLY A 21 -13.07 10.46 -7.30
CA GLY A 21 -13.06 9.41 -6.27
C GLY A 21 -13.87 8.16 -6.64
N LEU A 22 -14.39 8.05 -7.87
CA LEU A 22 -15.17 6.91 -8.33
C LEU A 22 -14.27 5.72 -8.64
N THR A 23 -14.81 4.51 -8.47
CA THR A 23 -14.14 3.31 -9.01
C THR A 23 -14.15 3.36 -10.53
N ARG A 24 -13.15 2.74 -11.17
CA ARG A 24 -13.01 2.70 -12.64
C ARG A 24 -14.30 2.24 -13.34
N LEU A 25 -14.96 1.20 -12.81
CA LEU A 25 -16.18 0.64 -13.40
C LEU A 25 -17.35 1.62 -13.30
N GLN A 26 -17.49 2.33 -12.18
CA GLN A 26 -18.53 3.36 -12.02
C GLN A 26 -18.31 4.51 -13.00
N TYR A 27 -17.07 5.00 -13.11
CA TYR A 27 -16.73 6.06 -14.05
C TYR A 27 -16.98 5.64 -15.50
N CYS A 28 -16.57 4.43 -15.89
CA CYS A 28 -16.81 3.92 -17.24
C CYS A 28 -18.31 3.78 -17.56
N ARG A 29 -19.12 3.32 -16.61
CA ARG A 29 -20.59 3.21 -16.78
C ARG A 29 -21.24 4.59 -16.93
N LEU A 30 -20.85 5.55 -16.11
CA LEU A 30 -21.40 6.91 -16.12
C LEU A 30 -21.09 7.64 -17.43
N HIS A 31 -19.87 7.50 -17.94
CA HIS A 31 -19.38 8.20 -19.12
C HIS A 31 -19.49 7.37 -20.42
N GLY A 32 -20.13 6.19 -20.39
CA GLY A 32 -20.29 5.33 -21.57
C GLY A 32 -18.97 4.82 -22.16
N LEU A 33 -17.92 4.71 -21.34
CA LEU A 33 -16.58 4.33 -21.77
C LEU A 33 -16.39 2.81 -21.68
N SER A 34 -15.64 2.25 -22.64
CA SER A 34 -15.19 0.87 -22.54
C SER A 34 -14.15 0.73 -21.43
N SER A 35 -14.42 -0.11 -20.43
CA SER A 35 -13.48 -0.37 -19.33
C SER A 35 -12.14 -0.91 -19.82
N HIS A 36 -12.12 -1.65 -20.94
CA HIS A 36 -10.87 -2.17 -21.51
C HIS A 36 -10.06 -1.05 -22.17
N ALA A 37 -10.71 -0.18 -22.94
CA ALA A 37 -10.05 0.97 -23.56
C ALA A 37 -9.53 1.95 -22.50
N PHE A 38 -10.34 2.24 -21.48
CA PHE A 38 -9.96 3.11 -20.37
C PHE A 38 -8.77 2.56 -19.57
N HIS A 39 -8.69 1.24 -19.39
CA HIS A 39 -7.52 0.61 -18.77
C HIS A 39 -6.23 0.83 -19.57
N LYS A 40 -6.31 0.83 -20.90
CA LYS A 40 -5.17 1.14 -21.76
C LYS A 40 -4.78 2.62 -21.63
N TRP A 41 -5.74 3.53 -21.46
CA TRP A 41 -5.47 4.96 -21.30
C TRP A 41 -4.73 5.30 -20.02
N LEU A 42 -5.00 4.57 -18.94
CA LEU A 42 -4.28 4.68 -17.67
C LEU A 42 -2.78 4.37 -17.78
N ARG A 43 -2.37 3.64 -18.82
CA ARG A 43 -0.98 3.28 -19.10
C ARG A 43 -0.33 4.15 -20.17
N LEU A 44 -1.09 5.02 -20.83
CA LEU A 44 -0.49 5.95 -21.79
C LEU A 44 0.34 6.95 -20.98
N PRO A 45 1.61 7.20 -21.37
CA PRO A 45 2.35 8.34 -20.87
C PRO A 45 1.49 9.58 -21.10
N ASP A 46 1.34 10.41 -20.08
CA ASP A 46 0.68 11.69 -20.22
C ASP A 46 1.42 12.46 -21.33
N ASP A 47 0.70 12.93 -22.36
CA ASP A 47 1.25 13.71 -23.48
C ASP A 47 1.64 15.12 -22.99
N GLY A 48 2.55 15.20 -22.02
CA GLY A 48 3.21 16.43 -21.59
C GLY A 48 2.86 16.98 -20.22
N VAL A 49 1.93 16.38 -19.45
CA VAL A 49 1.92 16.62 -17.99
C VAL A 49 2.74 15.52 -17.35
N SER A 50 4.04 15.76 -17.27
CA SER A 50 4.87 15.06 -16.30
C SER A 50 4.24 15.33 -14.93
N VAL A 51 3.34 14.45 -14.49
CA VAL A 51 3.29 14.14 -13.07
C VAL A 51 4.66 13.54 -12.86
N THR A 52 5.61 14.41 -12.54
CA THR A 52 6.76 14.02 -11.76
C THR A 52 6.15 13.33 -10.56
N ASP A 53 5.98 12.02 -10.67
CA ASP A 53 6.00 11.10 -9.56
C ASP A 53 7.41 11.22 -8.99
N ASN A 54 7.67 12.40 -8.43
CA ASN A 54 8.82 12.67 -7.63
C ASN A 54 8.30 12.19 -6.28
N PRO A 55 8.69 10.99 -5.82
CA PRO A 55 8.34 10.57 -4.48
C PRO A 55 8.87 11.67 -3.54
N VAL A 56 7.94 12.47 -3.04
CA VAL A 56 8.28 13.50 -2.06
C VAL A 56 8.67 12.74 -0.81
N LEU A 57 9.95 12.80 -0.46
CA LEU A 57 10.43 12.34 0.82
C LEU A 57 9.81 13.25 1.88
N LEU A 58 8.75 12.77 2.53
CA LEU A 58 8.18 13.44 3.69
C LEU A 58 9.10 13.16 4.88
N PRO A 59 9.70 14.19 5.51
CA PRO A 59 10.46 13.99 6.72
C PRO A 59 9.52 13.48 7.82
N VAL A 60 9.71 12.23 8.25
CA VAL A 60 9.03 11.65 9.41
C VAL A 60 9.93 11.83 10.63
N CYS A 61 9.46 12.61 11.61
CA CYS A 61 10.11 12.70 12.90
C CYS A 61 9.67 11.51 13.77
N ILE A 62 10.60 10.61 14.09
CA ILE A 62 10.38 9.59 15.12
C ILE A 62 10.53 10.27 16.47
N LEU A 63 9.42 10.68 17.07
CA LEU A 63 9.41 11.14 18.46
C LEU A 63 9.62 9.91 19.37
N PRO A 64 10.56 9.97 20.34
CA PRO A 64 10.62 8.93 21.36
C PRO A 64 9.27 8.87 22.08
N SER A 65 8.78 7.67 22.35
CA SER A 65 7.59 7.48 23.17
C SER A 65 7.79 8.25 24.49
N PRO A 66 6.87 9.17 24.86
CA PRO A 66 7.00 9.95 26.09
C PRO A 66 6.93 9.07 27.34
N GLU A 67 6.42 7.85 27.19
CA GLU A 67 6.35 6.86 28.25
C GLU A 67 7.44 5.79 28.04
N PRO A 68 8.40 5.64 28.97
CA PRO A 68 9.32 4.52 28.94
C PRO A 68 8.50 3.24 29.02
N ALA A 69 8.73 2.32 28.06
CA ALA A 69 8.06 1.02 28.07
C ALA A 69 8.23 0.39 29.47
N PRO A 70 7.15 -0.15 30.06
CA PRO A 70 7.24 -0.80 31.36
C PRO A 70 8.36 -1.83 31.36
N PRO A 71 9.13 -1.97 32.46
CA PRO A 71 10.20 -2.97 32.54
C PRO A 71 9.68 -4.41 32.32
N ASP A 72 8.37 -4.62 32.50
CA ASP A 72 7.66 -5.89 32.30
C ASP A 72 6.96 -5.98 30.94
N SER A 73 7.33 -5.13 29.98
CA SER A 73 6.76 -5.17 28.65
C SER A 73 7.11 -6.49 27.97
N LEU A 74 6.08 -7.30 27.72
CA LEU A 74 6.21 -8.54 26.99
C LEU A 74 6.61 -8.26 25.54
N ILE A 75 7.44 -9.15 24.99
CA ILE A 75 7.78 -9.21 23.58
C ILE A 75 7.09 -10.42 22.96
N THR A 76 6.56 -10.23 21.75
CA THR A 76 5.90 -11.29 20.99
C THR A 76 6.86 -11.86 19.95
N LEU A 77 7.21 -13.13 20.08
CA LEU A 77 7.91 -13.90 19.05
C LEU A 77 6.92 -14.50 18.07
N HIS A 78 7.18 -14.33 16.78
CA HIS A 78 6.45 -14.97 15.70
C HIS A 78 7.25 -16.15 15.17
N LEU A 79 6.67 -17.34 15.24
CA LEU A 79 7.30 -18.58 14.80
C LEU A 79 6.71 -19.07 13.46
N PRO A 80 7.45 -19.91 12.71
CA PRO A 80 6.90 -20.64 11.57
C PRO A 80 5.63 -21.40 11.96
N GLY A 81 4.69 -21.55 11.02
CA GLY A 81 3.40 -22.19 11.29
C GLY A 81 2.36 -21.29 11.98
N GLY A 82 2.68 -20.02 12.21
CA GLY A 82 1.72 -19.03 12.74
C GLY A 82 1.60 -19.00 14.25
N TYR A 83 2.46 -19.74 14.97
CA TYR A 83 2.51 -19.69 16.43
C TYR A 83 3.09 -18.35 16.90
N ARG A 84 2.61 -17.91 18.07
CA ARG A 84 3.08 -16.70 18.73
C ARG A 84 3.38 -17.00 20.19
N ILE A 85 4.50 -16.49 20.69
CA ILE A 85 4.91 -16.64 22.08
C ILE A 85 5.14 -15.26 22.67
N ASP A 86 4.45 -14.95 23.75
CA ASP A 86 4.71 -13.75 24.55
C ASP A 86 5.64 -14.09 25.70
N CYS A 87 6.75 -13.37 25.83
CA CYS A 87 7.69 -13.56 26.92
C CYS A 87 8.33 -12.24 27.36
N LEU A 88 8.93 -12.22 28.54
CA LEU A 88 9.74 -11.08 28.94
C LEU A 88 11.06 -11.07 28.15
N PRO A 89 11.66 -9.89 27.89
CA PRO A 89 12.98 -9.80 27.26
C PRO A 89 14.05 -10.63 27.96
N ALA A 90 13.98 -10.74 29.29
CA ALA A 90 14.89 -11.57 30.10
C ALA A 90 14.75 -13.08 29.83
N GLN A 91 13.57 -13.54 29.38
CA GLN A 91 13.27 -14.94 29.09
C GLN A 91 13.58 -15.32 27.64
N LEU A 92 13.88 -14.36 26.78
CA LEU A 92 14.11 -14.58 25.34
C LEU A 92 15.18 -15.63 25.05
N PRO A 93 16.35 -15.66 25.73
CA PRO A 93 17.37 -16.68 25.45
C PRO A 93 16.88 -18.11 25.72
N ASP A 94 16.10 -18.29 26.78
CA ASP A 94 15.59 -19.61 27.18
C ASP A 94 14.43 -20.04 26.28
N VAL A 95 13.55 -19.12 25.90
CA VAL A 95 12.47 -19.37 24.93
C VAL A 95 13.06 -19.76 23.57
N LEU A 96 14.07 -19.04 23.08
CA LEU A 96 14.75 -19.38 21.83
C LEU A 96 15.42 -20.76 21.89
N ARG A 97 16.02 -21.10 23.03
CA ARG A 97 16.60 -22.44 23.24
C ARG A 97 15.52 -23.52 23.19
N ALA A 98 14.40 -23.32 23.89
CA ALA A 98 13.29 -24.27 23.91
C ALA A 98 12.66 -24.48 22.52
N VAL A 99 12.41 -23.39 21.79
CA VAL A 99 11.86 -23.45 20.42
C VAL A 99 12.83 -24.17 19.47
N LYS A 100 14.13 -23.91 19.58
CA LYS A 100 15.15 -24.59 18.76
C LYS A 100 15.16 -26.12 18.97
N HIS A 101 14.85 -26.58 20.17
CA HIS A 101 14.77 -28.01 20.49
C HIS A 101 13.40 -28.63 20.19
N ALA A 102 12.37 -27.83 19.93
CA ALA A 102 11.03 -28.31 19.58
C ALA A 102 10.88 -28.67 18.09
N GLU A 103 11.83 -28.27 17.24
CA GLU A 103 11.89 -28.64 15.82
C GLU A 103 12.78 -29.88 15.54
N ALA A 104 13.15 -30.66 16.58
CA ALA A 104 13.87 -31.93 16.47
C ALA A 104 12.95 -33.13 16.80
#